data_AF-A0A285HNN4-F1
#
_entry.id   AF-A0A285HNN4-F1
#
_cell.length_a   1.000
_cell.length_b   1.000
_cell.length_c   1.000
_cell.angle_alpha   90.00
_cell.angle_beta   90.00
_cell.angle_gamma   90.00
#
_symmetry.space_group_name_H-M   'P 1'
#
loop_
_entity.id
_entity.type
_entity.pdbx_description
1 polymer ?
#
loop_
_entity_poly.entity_id
_entity_poly.type
_entity_poly.pdbx_seq_one_letter_code
_entity_poly.pdbx_strand_id
1 'polypeptide(L)' 'MSDSPEAHPEDMPQVDEASRRAALPAAAQRALAEAEERRRQAAAEAAARPREYGGREGPDPSRYGDWEKKGIAIDF' A
#
# COMPACT_ATOMS: atom_id res chain seq x y z
N MET A 1 -39.31 19.18 21.93
CA MET A 1 -37.86 19.49 21.93
C MET A 1 -37.17 18.36 22.67
N SER A 2 -36.83 17.28 21.98
CA SER A 2 -35.92 16.26 22.47
C SER A 2 -34.88 16.08 21.38
N ASP A 3 -33.89 16.95 21.42
CA ASP A 3 -32.70 16.86 20.59
C ASP A 3 -31.86 15.71 21.18
N SER A 4 -31.97 14.54 20.58
CA SER A 4 -31.05 13.43 20.90
C SER A 4 -29.69 13.81 20.31
N PRO A 5 -28.59 13.76 21.08
CA PRO A 5 -27.28 14.07 20.54
C PRO A 5 -26.92 12.99 19.52
N GLU A 6 -26.88 13.39 18.25
CA GLU A 6 -26.40 12.58 17.16
C GLU A 6 -24.89 12.44 17.34
N ALA A 7 -24.42 11.25 17.73
CA ALA A 7 -22.99 11.01 17.94
C ALA A 7 -22.25 11.25 16.62
N HIS A 8 -21.43 12.30 16.59
CA HIS A 8 -20.62 12.62 15.42
C HIS A 8 -19.52 11.55 15.25
N PRO A 9 -19.20 11.13 14.02
CA PRO A 9 -18.20 10.08 13.76
C PRO A 9 -16.79 10.40 14.27
N GLU A 10 -16.53 11.63 14.71
CA GLU A 10 -15.25 12.06 15.29
C GLU A 10 -15.10 11.75 16.79
N ASP A 11 -16.19 11.42 17.51
CA ASP A 11 -16.15 11.09 18.94
C ASP A 11 -15.77 9.64 19.24
N MET A 12 -15.47 8.84 18.21
CA MET A 12 -15.01 7.46 18.41
C MET A 12 -13.54 7.44 18.84
N PRO A 13 -13.16 6.60 19.82
CA PRO A 13 -11.76 6.47 20.21
C PRO A 13 -10.96 5.98 19.01
N GLN A 14 -10.06 6.84 18.53
CA GLN A 14 -9.11 6.52 17.47
C GLN A 14 -8.10 5.51 18.03
N VAL A 15 -8.42 4.21 17.92
CA VAL A 15 -7.48 3.15 18.24
C VAL A 15 -6.26 3.28 17.33
N ASP A 16 -5.10 3.46 17.96
CA ASP A 16 -3.83 3.56 17.25
C ASP A 16 -3.59 2.29 16.41
N GLU A 17 -2.88 2.46 15.30
CA GLU A 17 -2.67 1.39 14.32
C GLU A 17 -1.93 0.18 14.94
N ALA A 18 -1.06 0.40 15.93
CA ALA A 18 -0.33 -0.67 16.60
C ALA A 18 -1.27 -1.50 17.48
N SER A 19 -2.13 -0.85 18.27
CA SER A 19 -3.19 -1.51 19.05
C SER A 19 -4.15 -2.28 18.16
N ARG A 20 -4.54 -1.72 17.01
CA ARG A 20 -5.40 -2.40 16.04
C ARG A 20 -4.76 -3.66 15.48
N ARG A 21 -3.46 -3.60 15.13
CA ARG A 21 -2.71 -4.77 14.65
C ARG A 21 -2.51 -5.82 15.73
N ALA A 22 -2.27 -5.42 16.96
CA ALA A 22 -2.14 -6.34 18.09
C ALA A 22 -3.46 -7.07 18.40
N ALA A 23 -4.61 -6.41 18.19
CA ALA A 23 -5.93 -7.00 18.37
C ALA A 23 -6.34 -7.97 17.24
N LEU A 24 -5.56 -8.11 16.17
CA LEU A 24 -5.87 -9.02 15.07
C LEU A 24 -5.78 -10.49 15.51
N PRO A 25 -6.63 -11.37 14.96
CA PRO A 25 -6.53 -12.81 15.20
C PRO A 25 -5.20 -13.36 14.67
N ALA A 26 -4.70 -14.43 15.29
CA ALA A 26 -3.40 -15.03 14.94
C ALA A 26 -3.28 -15.41 13.44
N ALA A 27 -4.39 -15.77 12.78
CA ALA A 27 -4.41 -16.02 11.34
C ALA A 27 -4.09 -14.76 10.52
N ALA A 28 -4.66 -13.61 10.89
CA ALA A 28 -4.41 -12.34 10.22
C ALA A 28 -2.98 -11.83 10.47
N GLN A 29 -2.46 -11.99 11.70
CA GLN A 29 -1.07 -11.64 11.99
C GLN A 29 -0.08 -12.46 11.15
N ARG A 30 -0.31 -13.77 11.01
CA ARG A 30 0.50 -14.65 10.14
C ARG A 30 0.43 -14.20 8.68
N ALA A 31 -0.77 -13.92 8.16
CA ALA A 31 -0.93 -13.44 6.79
C ALA A 31 -0.19 -12.12 6.52
N LEU A 32 -0.19 -11.19 7.49
CA LEU A 32 0.57 -9.94 7.40
C LEU A 32 2.08 -10.18 7.38
N ALA A 33 2.57 -11.09 8.23
CA ALA A 33 3.99 -11.46 8.28
C ALA A 33 4.47 -12.10 6.96
N GLU A 34 3.72 -13.05 6.40
CA GLU A 34 4.02 -13.67 5.11
C GLU A 34 3.99 -12.64 3.96
N ALA A 35 3.02 -11.71 3.98
CA ALA A 35 2.96 -10.65 3.00
C ALA A 35 4.16 -9.68 3.12
N GLU A 36 4.62 -9.42 4.34
CA GLU A 36 5.82 -8.61 4.57
C GLU A 36 7.07 -9.33 4.07
N GLU A 37 7.20 -10.64 4.32
CA GLU A 37 8.30 -11.44 3.81
C GLU A 37 8.35 -11.45 2.28
N ARG A 38 7.20 -11.63 1.61
CA ARG A 38 7.12 -11.50 0.14
C ARG A 38 7.54 -10.12 -0.36
N ARG A 39 7.14 -9.04 0.32
CA ARG A 39 7.58 -7.69 -0.04
C ARG A 39 9.09 -7.51 0.12
N ARG A 40 9.68 -8.05 1.20
CA ARG A 40 11.13 -7.99 1.44
C ARG A 40 11.90 -8.75 0.36
N GLN A 41 11.45 -9.94 -0.02
CA GLN A 41 12.05 -10.72 -1.11
C GLN A 41 11.99 -9.97 -2.44
N ALA A 42 10.81 -9.44 -2.82
CA ALA A 42 10.65 -8.66 -4.04
C ALA A 42 11.52 -7.40 -4.06
N ALA A 43 11.65 -6.70 -2.92
CA ALA A 43 12.52 -5.54 -2.78
C ALA A 43 14.01 -5.91 -2.91
N ALA A 44 14.43 -7.05 -2.33
CA ALA A 44 15.79 -7.55 -2.47
C ALA A 44 16.12 -7.93 -3.92
N GLU A 45 15.20 -8.60 -4.62
CA GLU A 45 15.34 -8.91 -6.04
C GLU A 45 15.40 -7.64 -6.90
N ALA A 46 14.56 -6.64 -6.61
CA ALA A 46 14.59 -5.35 -7.30
C ALA A 46 15.92 -4.61 -7.06
N ALA A 47 16.46 -4.64 -5.83
CA ALA A 47 17.74 -4.03 -5.50
C ALA A 47 18.95 -4.75 -6.13
N ALA A 48 18.85 -6.06 -6.36
CA ALA A 48 19.89 -6.85 -7.02
C ALA A 48 19.92 -6.65 -8.54
N ARG A 49 18.84 -6.16 -9.15
CA ARG A 49 18.81 -5.85 -10.57
C ARG A 49 19.65 -4.60 -10.87
N PRO A 50 20.37 -4.56 -12.02
CA PRO A 50 21.07 -3.36 -12.43
C PRO A 50 20.07 -2.20 -12.53
N ARG A 51 20.49 -1.02 -12.07
CA ARG A 51 19.67 0.18 -12.10
C ARG A 51 19.33 0.51 -13.56
N GLU A 52 18.04 0.60 -13.85
CA GLU A 52 17.56 1.04 -15.15
C GLU A 52 17.76 2.55 -15.25
N TYR A 53 18.48 3.00 -16.28
CA TYR A 53 18.75 4.42 -16.54
C TYR A 53 17.90 4.87 -17.73
N GLY A 54 17.31 6.08 -17.62
CA GLY A 54 16.49 6.67 -18.69
C GLY A 54 15.04 6.19 -18.75
N GLY A 55 14.64 5.20 -17.94
CA GLY A 55 13.25 4.73 -17.80
C GLY A 55 12.47 5.46 -16.71
N ARG A 56 11.14 5.36 -16.75
CA ARG A 56 10.27 5.84 -15.65
C ARG A 56 10.50 5.00 -14.39
N GLU A 57 10.29 5.59 -13.21
CA GLU A 57 10.29 4.82 -11.98
C GLU A 57 9.15 3.78 -12.00
N GLY A 58 9.46 2.57 -11.53
CA GLY A 58 8.50 1.47 -11.47
C GLY A 58 8.63 0.49 -12.64
N PRO A 59 7.68 -0.45 -12.77
CA PRO A 59 7.72 -1.46 -13.80
C PRO A 59 7.63 -0.84 -15.20
N ASP A 60 8.36 -1.43 -16.15
CA ASP A 60 8.40 -1.00 -17.55
C ASP A 60 6.99 -0.82 -18.15
N PRO A 61 6.62 0.40 -18.58
CA PRO A 61 5.35 0.68 -19.25
C PRO A 61 5.03 -0.28 -20.39
N SER A 62 6.04 -0.72 -21.14
CA SER A 62 5.89 -1.67 -22.25
C SER A 62 5.37 -3.03 -21.79
N ARG A 63 5.73 -3.44 -20.57
CA ARG A 63 5.33 -4.73 -20.00
C ARG A 63 3.92 -4.72 -19.41
N TYR A 64 3.42 -3.55 -19.00
CA TYR A 64 2.18 -3.42 -18.24
C TYR A 64 1.15 -2.48 -18.87
N GLY A 65 1.44 -1.90 -20.03
CA GLY A 65 0.54 -1.00 -20.76
C GLY A 65 0.42 0.41 -20.16
N ASP A 66 1.26 0.79 -19.19
CA ASP A 66 1.18 2.08 -18.47
C ASP A 66 1.98 3.19 -19.18
N TRP A 67 1.70 3.38 -20.47
CA TRP A 67 2.30 4.42 -21.30
C TRP A 67 1.76 5.83 -20.97
N GLU A 68 0.83 5.94 -20.02
CA GLU A 68 0.22 7.20 -19.65
C GLU A 68 0.97 7.87 -18.48
N LYS A 69 1.16 9.18 -18.59
CA LYS A 69 1.59 10.04 -17.48
C LYS A 69 0.61 11.19 -17.37
N LYS A 70 -0.15 11.22 -16.27
CA LYS A 70 -1.20 12.23 -16.03
C LYS A 70 -2.24 12.27 -17.17
N GLY A 71 -2.62 11.11 -17.72
CA GLY A 71 -3.62 10.99 -18.79
C GLY A 71 -3.13 11.38 -20.18
N ILE A 72 -1.81 11.52 -20.38
CA ILE A 72 -1.20 11.75 -21.68
C ILE A 72 -0.37 10.52 -22.02
N ALA A 73 -0.65 9.89 -23.16
CA ALA A 73 0.21 8.84 -23.71
C ALA A 73 1.57 9.47 -24.06
N ILE A 74 2.63 8.96 -23.44
CA ILE A 74 4.00 9.41 -23.67
C ILE A 74 4.76 8.25 -24.30
N ASP A 75 5.33 8.50 -25.47
CA ASP A 75 6.34 7.67 -26.12
C ASP A 75 7.68 8.44 -26.03
N PHE A 76 8.79 7.71 -25.86
CA PHE A 76 10.19 8.14 -25.63
C PHE A 76 10.52 8.93 -24.33
#